data_AF-A0A934C9X1-F1
#
_entry.id   AF-A0A934C9X1-F1
#
_cell.length_a   1.000
_cell.length_b   1.000
_cell.length_c   1.000
_cell.angle_alpha   90.00
_cell.angle_beta   90.00
_cell.angle_gamma   90.00
#
_symmetry.space_group_name_H-M   'P 1'
#
loop_
_entity.id
_entity.type
_entity.pdbx_description
1 polymer ?
#
loop_
_entity_poly.entity_id
_entity_poly.type
_entity_poly.pdbx_seq_one_letter_code
_entity_poly.pdbx_strand_id
1 'polypeptide(L)'
;MDFAGIPRPLVHRASRWGPGRHWLLLPWLVLALPAQDGVYSGPSFPDQSRAVSRMSERVPIFFPPVPPPLGRALPRGTPAAGRLAAPLEMAAYVNEPFYPPLATRLATKTLPAKLQARLQAYRTDKQARQRELREELERARGLPAADREAALAEVARRQAPTLAALEATAEQLRRDLIVADQSWGALRQWRLGDREQRGYSPLEIAQVMRASAYYQDGLLPAQRRLLREISLELQLAGENAEAAAANQPFLFFPPEPARVLLPDDIPADVSAKIAVYQSRKSALKKELYDGVYRHDSQSFAFFRGNTLKALAASQAPRLAELESLAEDIRRGLAGVPETVPLVERTPLPPVLHQRVAALLGDVGAAQREAADRVEALLAAARDLPMQATYRFETDGLKFLVIPSRAGRGGAVPSPEQTAQIQALSEKISAVAADYGRRLSTLLEERDAIRAETGRALRLERAERIDQAINTAMRVATARETASVYRDYRVALFQPGLSPEQRRLLFDGVMEQLELPLPRGELQPVYRAPTW
;
A
#
# COMPACT_ATOMS: atom_id res chain seq x y z
N MET A 1 -1.49 -72.48 -40.86
CA MET A 1 -1.45 -71.01 -40.92
C MET A 1 -2.23 -70.45 -39.74
N ASP A 2 -1.70 -69.80 -38.73
CA ASP A 2 -0.36 -69.70 -38.14
C ASP A 2 -0.55 -68.93 -36.81
N PHE A 3 0.17 -69.35 -35.77
CA PHE A 3 0.69 -68.62 -34.58
C PHE A 3 -0.20 -67.59 -33.83
N ALA A 4 -0.56 -67.75 -32.55
CA ALA A 4 0.21 -67.75 -31.28
C ALA A 4 0.18 -66.40 -30.54
N GLY A 5 0.02 -66.42 -29.20
CA GLY A 5 0.53 -65.37 -28.29
C GLY A 5 -0.40 -64.82 -27.19
N ILE A 6 -0.35 -65.41 -25.99
CA ILE A 6 -0.67 -64.83 -24.65
C ILE A 6 0.62 -64.09 -24.17
N PRO A 7 0.62 -62.93 -23.42
CA PRO A 7 0.04 -62.82 -22.06
C PRO A 7 -0.57 -61.47 -21.56
N ARG A 8 -1.30 -61.63 -20.44
CA ARG A 8 -1.82 -60.68 -19.43
C ARG A 8 -0.67 -60.09 -18.53
N PRO A 9 -0.92 -59.47 -17.33
CA PRO A 9 -1.70 -58.28 -16.91
C PRO A 9 -0.89 -57.36 -15.92
N LEU A 10 -1.49 -56.29 -15.35
CA LEU A 10 -1.32 -55.73 -13.96
C LEU A 10 -1.84 -54.28 -13.92
N VAL A 11 -3.05 -53.98 -13.41
CA VAL A 11 -3.38 -53.60 -12.02
C VAL A 11 -2.51 -52.46 -11.46
N HIS A 12 -3.10 -51.25 -11.30
CA HIS A 12 -3.00 -50.51 -10.04
C HIS A 12 -4.08 -49.42 -9.86
N ARG A 13 -4.84 -49.62 -8.76
CA ARG A 13 -5.40 -48.63 -7.82
C ARG A 13 -6.26 -47.46 -8.31
N ALA A 14 -7.54 -47.62 -8.01
CA ALA A 14 -8.41 -46.54 -7.56
C ALA A 14 -7.75 -45.67 -6.47
N SER A 15 -7.85 -44.35 -6.61
CA SER A 15 -7.89 -43.45 -5.47
C SER A 15 -8.95 -42.37 -5.68
N ARG A 16 -9.82 -42.32 -4.68
CA ARG A 16 -10.92 -41.41 -4.40
C ARG A 16 -10.70 -39.98 -4.92
N TRP A 17 -11.56 -39.54 -5.83
CA TRP A 17 -11.86 -38.13 -6.01
C TRP A 17 -12.97 -37.77 -5.00
N GLY A 18 -12.59 -37.06 -3.94
CA GLY A 18 -13.54 -36.47 -2.99
C GLY A 18 -14.20 -35.22 -3.60
N PRO A 19 -15.48 -34.96 -3.32
CA PRO A 19 -16.18 -33.78 -3.83
C PRO A 19 -15.91 -32.57 -2.94
N GLY A 20 -15.83 -31.37 -3.53
CA GLY A 20 -15.99 -30.11 -2.80
C GLY A 20 -14.79 -29.17 -2.80
N ARG A 21 -14.50 -28.55 -3.94
CA ARG A 21 -13.82 -27.24 -4.01
C ARG A 21 -14.45 -26.39 -5.11
N HIS A 22 -15.70 -25.97 -4.88
CA HIS A 22 -16.28 -24.83 -5.58
C HIS A 22 -16.07 -23.60 -4.71
N TRP A 23 -14.92 -22.95 -4.88
CA TRP A 23 -14.80 -21.56 -4.46
C TRP A 23 -15.72 -20.74 -5.37
N LEU A 24 -16.78 -20.18 -4.80
CA LEU A 24 -17.61 -19.19 -5.47
C LEU A 24 -16.76 -17.93 -5.69
N LEU A 25 -15.93 -17.96 -6.73
CA LEU A 25 -15.38 -16.76 -7.36
C LEU A 25 -16.57 -16.01 -7.96
N LEU A 26 -17.06 -14.99 -7.26
CA LEU A 26 -18.14 -14.14 -7.72
C LEU A 26 -17.63 -13.28 -8.91
N PRO A 27 -18.21 -13.42 -10.12
CA PRO A 27 -17.69 -12.83 -11.36
C PRO A 27 -18.24 -11.42 -11.65
N TRP A 28 -18.66 -10.64 -10.65
CA TRP A 28 -19.56 -9.50 -10.88
C TRP A 28 -18.90 -8.14 -11.19
N LEU A 29 -17.70 -8.14 -11.74
CA LEU A 29 -17.11 -6.92 -12.32
C LEU A 29 -16.56 -7.14 -13.75
N VAL A 30 -17.22 -8.01 -14.52
CA VAL A 30 -17.11 -8.00 -15.99
C VAL A 30 -18.21 -7.08 -16.52
N LEU A 31 -17.84 -5.81 -16.76
CA LEU A 31 -18.69 -4.88 -17.48
C LEU A 31 -18.72 -5.27 -18.96
N ALA A 32 -19.81 -5.90 -19.41
CA ALA A 32 -20.10 -6.06 -20.83
C ALA A 32 -20.58 -4.70 -21.38
N LEU A 33 -19.72 -4.01 -22.13
CA LEU A 33 -20.10 -2.85 -22.94
C LEU A 33 -20.49 -3.32 -24.34
N PRO A 34 -21.63 -2.90 -24.91
CA PRO A 34 -21.96 -3.20 -26.29
C PRO A 34 -21.05 -2.42 -27.24
N ALA A 35 -20.37 -3.13 -28.15
CA ALA A 35 -19.74 -2.53 -29.30
C ALA A 35 -20.83 -2.00 -30.25
N GLN A 36 -20.78 -0.71 -30.59
CA GLN A 36 -21.54 -0.16 -31.70
C GLN A 36 -20.58 0.57 -32.64
N ASP A 37 -20.47 0.03 -33.85
CA ASP A 37 -19.82 0.66 -34.98
C ASP A 37 -20.71 1.79 -35.51
N GLY A 38 -20.19 3.01 -35.47
CA GLY A 38 -20.82 4.19 -36.04
C GLY A 38 -19.76 5.09 -36.67
N VAL A 39 -19.55 4.94 -37.97
CA VAL A 39 -18.79 5.88 -38.80
C VAL A 39 -19.62 7.14 -38.97
N TYR A 40 -19.17 8.29 -38.47
CA TYR A 40 -19.65 9.57 -38.99
C TYR A 40 -18.64 10.71 -38.82
N SER A 41 -18.43 11.41 -39.93
CA SER A 41 -17.63 12.63 -40.07
C SER A 41 -18.45 13.86 -39.71
N GLY A 42 -17.86 14.82 -38.96
CA GLY A 42 -18.48 16.11 -38.64
C GLY A 42 -17.46 17.18 -38.22
N PRO A 43 -17.80 18.48 -38.35
CA PRO A 43 -16.91 19.50 -38.91
C PRO A 43 -16.07 20.30 -37.90
N SER A 44 -15.01 20.91 -38.44
CA SER A 44 -14.08 21.83 -37.77
C SER A 44 -14.79 23.00 -37.06
N PHE A 45 -14.47 23.19 -35.77
CA PHE A 45 -14.83 24.38 -35.00
C PHE A 45 -13.63 25.34 -34.85
N PRO A 46 -13.89 26.66 -34.67
CA PRO A 46 -12.89 27.70 -34.79
C PRO A 46 -12.03 27.87 -33.52
N ASP A 47 -10.83 28.37 -33.77
CA ASP A 47 -9.73 28.63 -32.84
C ASP A 47 -10.12 29.57 -31.67
N GLN A 48 -10.07 29.05 -30.43
CA GLN A 48 -10.30 29.79 -29.17
C GLN A 48 -8.98 30.27 -28.52
N SER A 49 -8.02 30.73 -29.30
CA SER A 49 -6.68 31.13 -28.84
C SER A 49 -6.58 32.48 -28.11
N ARG A 50 -7.66 33.02 -27.51
CA ARG A 50 -7.64 34.36 -26.86
C ARG A 50 -8.22 34.49 -25.44
N ALA A 51 -8.24 33.42 -24.65
CA ALA A 51 -8.57 33.49 -23.22
C ALA A 51 -7.50 32.85 -22.29
N VAL A 52 -6.22 32.88 -22.70
CA VAL A 52 -5.11 32.38 -21.88
C VAL A 52 -4.60 33.52 -20.98
N SER A 53 -5.31 33.81 -19.90
CA SER A 53 -4.78 34.63 -18.79
C SER A 53 -5.28 34.08 -17.47
N ARG A 54 -4.34 33.42 -16.76
CA ARG A 54 -4.45 32.73 -15.46
C ARG A 54 -5.10 31.35 -15.48
N MET A 55 -4.52 30.39 -16.22
CA MET A 55 -4.61 29.00 -15.74
C MET A 55 -3.83 28.94 -14.43
N SER A 56 -4.52 28.74 -13.31
CA SER A 56 -3.89 28.41 -12.03
C SER A 56 -2.91 27.26 -12.26
N GLU A 57 -1.67 27.41 -11.80
CA GLU A 57 -0.65 26.38 -11.93
C GLU A 57 -1.16 25.08 -11.27
N ARG A 58 -1.16 23.97 -12.01
CA ARG A 58 -1.62 22.67 -11.50
C ARG A 58 -0.74 22.27 -10.32
N VAL A 59 -1.33 22.01 -9.16
CA VAL A 59 -0.56 21.56 -8.01
C VAL A 59 -0.38 20.04 -8.02
N PRO A 60 0.72 19.51 -7.44
CA PRO A 60 0.88 18.08 -7.23
C PRO A 60 -0.01 17.57 -6.10
N ILE A 61 -0.65 16.43 -6.34
CA ILE A 61 -1.47 15.68 -5.39
C ILE A 61 -0.76 14.36 -5.09
N PHE A 62 -0.64 14.02 -3.81
CA PHE A 62 0.04 12.81 -3.38
C PHE A 62 -0.96 11.90 -2.68
N PHE A 63 -1.01 10.63 -3.09
CA PHE A 63 -1.80 9.61 -2.41
C PHE A 63 -0.88 8.68 -1.62
N PRO A 64 -1.36 8.08 -0.52
CA PRO A 64 -0.51 7.21 0.28
C PRO A 64 -0.13 5.93 -0.47
N PRO A 65 0.98 5.28 -0.07
CA PRO A 65 1.34 3.98 -0.61
C PRO A 65 0.24 2.95 -0.35
N VAL A 66 0.16 1.96 -1.24
CA VAL A 66 -0.78 0.84 -1.10
C VAL A 66 -0.26 -0.12 -0.04
N PRO A 67 -1.04 -0.43 1.02
CA PRO A 67 -0.63 -1.43 2.00
C PRO A 67 -0.34 -2.78 1.35
N PRO A 68 0.82 -3.41 1.61
CA PRO A 68 1.09 -4.74 1.10
C PRO A 68 0.13 -5.76 1.75
N PRO A 69 -0.20 -6.86 1.04
CA PRO A 69 -0.88 -7.98 1.65
C PRO A 69 -0.03 -8.57 2.79
N LEU A 70 -0.68 -9.07 3.83
CA LEU A 70 -0.02 -9.68 4.98
C LEU A 70 0.98 -10.76 4.55
N GLY A 71 2.20 -10.68 5.07
CA GLY A 71 3.25 -11.67 4.83
C GLY A 71 3.91 -11.59 3.45
N ARG A 72 3.52 -10.65 2.58
CA ARG A 72 4.23 -10.41 1.32
C ARG A 72 5.53 -9.64 1.57
N ALA A 73 6.55 -9.97 0.80
CA ALA A 73 7.81 -9.24 0.80
C ALA A 73 7.54 -7.75 0.53
N LEU A 74 8.20 -6.90 1.31
CA LEU A 74 8.05 -5.45 1.17
C LEU A 74 8.65 -4.98 -0.16
N PRO A 75 7.99 -4.05 -0.86
CA PRO A 75 8.53 -3.48 -2.08
C PRO A 75 9.82 -2.70 -1.76
N ARG A 76 10.96 -3.21 -2.23
CA ARG A 76 12.25 -2.51 -2.19
C ARG A 76 12.35 -1.59 -3.42
N GLY A 77 11.58 -0.51 -3.42
CA GLY A 77 11.59 0.49 -4.49
C GLY A 77 12.41 1.70 -4.10
N THR A 78 13.11 2.31 -5.06
CA THR A 78 13.70 3.63 -4.87
C THR A 78 12.56 4.65 -4.73
N PRO A 79 12.59 5.55 -3.73
CA PRO A 79 11.59 6.60 -3.59
C PRO A 79 11.53 7.48 -4.85
N ALA A 80 10.36 8.06 -5.10
CA ALA A 80 10.18 8.95 -6.24
C ALA A 80 11.02 10.23 -6.06
N ALA A 81 11.83 10.57 -7.06
CA ALA A 81 12.67 11.78 -7.06
C ALA A 81 12.08 12.95 -7.88
N GLY A 82 12.57 14.16 -7.61
CA GLY A 82 12.26 15.38 -8.38
C GLY A 82 11.04 16.15 -7.88
N ARG A 83 10.49 17.03 -8.74
CA ARG A 83 9.40 17.96 -8.37
C ARG A 83 8.08 17.30 -7.93
N LEU A 84 7.92 16.00 -8.22
CA LEU A 84 6.76 15.19 -7.82
C LEU A 84 7.14 14.15 -6.75
N ALA A 85 8.28 14.30 -6.09
CA ALA A 85 8.60 13.55 -4.88
C ALA A 85 7.63 13.94 -3.76
N ALA A 86 7.07 12.96 -3.07
CA ALA A 86 6.25 13.23 -1.89
C ALA A 86 7.11 13.84 -0.76
N PRO A 87 6.59 14.80 0.02
CA PRO A 87 7.29 15.29 1.21
C PRO A 87 7.59 14.14 2.17
N LEU A 88 8.84 14.04 2.66
CA LEU A 88 9.29 12.92 3.50
C LEU A 88 8.50 12.82 4.82
N GLU A 89 8.01 13.96 5.32
CA GLU A 89 7.18 14.06 6.52
C GLU A 89 5.89 13.24 6.40
N MET A 90 5.45 12.93 5.17
CA MET A 90 4.25 12.13 4.91
C MET A 90 4.39 10.67 5.36
N ALA A 91 5.60 10.16 5.56
CA ALA A 91 5.83 8.81 6.08
C ALA A 91 5.13 8.56 7.42
N ALA A 92 5.00 9.59 8.27
CA ALA A 92 4.33 9.50 9.57
C ALA A 92 2.79 9.53 9.49
N TYR A 93 2.21 9.69 8.30
CA TYR A 93 0.77 9.88 8.11
C TYR A 93 0.18 8.95 7.04
N VAL A 94 0.91 7.93 6.59
CA VAL A 94 0.59 7.08 5.42
C VAL A 94 -0.81 6.45 5.40
N ASN A 95 -1.50 6.33 6.54
CA ASN A 95 -2.86 5.80 6.57
C ASN A 95 -3.93 6.82 7.00
N GLU A 96 -3.56 8.10 7.12
CA GLU A 96 -4.43 9.15 7.64
C GLU A 96 -5.44 9.67 6.61
N PRO A 97 -6.67 10.03 7.02
CA PRO A 97 -7.70 10.53 6.10
C PRO A 97 -7.38 11.92 5.54
N PHE A 98 -6.38 12.60 6.10
CA PHE A 98 -5.91 13.91 5.64
C PHE A 98 -4.60 13.85 4.84
N TYR A 99 -4.13 12.65 4.48
CA TYR A 99 -2.83 12.48 3.80
C TYR A 99 -2.69 13.35 2.53
N PRO A 100 -3.59 13.27 1.51
CA PRO A 100 -3.40 14.06 0.29
C PRO A 100 -3.48 15.58 0.51
N PRO A 101 -4.48 16.13 1.24
CA PRO A 101 -4.52 17.55 1.56
C PRO A 101 -3.25 18.06 2.28
N LEU A 102 -2.73 17.28 3.24
CA LEU A 102 -1.49 17.64 3.94
C LEU A 102 -0.29 17.64 3.00
N ALA A 103 -0.12 16.58 2.22
CA ALA A 103 1.00 16.43 1.31
C ALA A 103 1.07 17.57 0.28
N THR A 104 -0.08 17.95 -0.29
CA THR A 104 -0.17 19.07 -1.23
C THR A 104 0.19 20.40 -0.55
N ARG A 105 -0.25 20.65 0.68
CA ARG A 105 0.14 21.86 1.42
C ARG A 105 1.62 21.91 1.77
N LEU A 106 2.22 20.77 2.13
CA LEU A 106 3.66 20.69 2.40
C LEU A 106 4.46 20.93 1.12
N ALA A 107 4.08 20.30 0.00
CA ALA A 107 4.74 20.48 -1.28
C ALA A 107 4.63 21.93 -1.81
N THR A 108 3.48 22.58 -1.60
CA THR A 108 3.26 23.98 -1.98
C THR A 108 3.74 24.99 -0.93
N LYS A 109 4.24 24.53 0.22
CA LYS A 109 4.67 25.36 1.37
C LYS A 109 3.58 26.31 1.87
N THR A 110 2.33 25.85 1.87
CA THR A 110 1.15 26.63 2.28
C THR A 110 0.53 26.15 3.60
N LEU A 111 1.27 25.36 4.40
CA LEU A 111 0.81 24.86 5.69
C LEU A 111 0.94 25.95 6.78
N PRO A 112 -0.16 26.45 7.38
CA PRO A 112 -0.09 27.45 8.44
C PRO A 112 0.45 26.88 9.74
N ALA A 113 1.18 27.69 10.52
CA ALA A 113 1.77 27.29 11.80
C ALA A 113 0.75 26.71 12.80
N LYS A 114 -0.48 27.25 12.84
CA LYS A 114 -1.56 26.72 13.69
C LYS A 114 -1.96 25.28 13.32
N LEU A 115 -2.00 24.96 12.02
CA LEU A 115 -2.31 23.60 11.57
C LEU A 115 -1.11 22.66 11.79
N GLN A 116 0.11 23.15 11.62
CA GLN A 116 1.32 22.40 11.97
C GLN A 116 1.35 21.99 13.45
N ALA A 117 1.04 22.92 14.36
CA ALA A 117 0.95 22.63 15.80
C ALA A 117 -0.13 21.58 16.12
N ARG A 118 -1.28 21.64 15.46
CA ARG A 118 -2.37 20.64 15.63
C ARG A 118 -2.00 19.27 15.10
N LEU A 119 -1.30 19.20 13.96
CA LEU A 119 -0.78 17.94 13.41
C LEU A 119 0.22 17.29 14.37
N GLN A 120 1.12 18.10 14.94
CA GLN A 120 2.08 17.61 15.92
C GLN A 120 1.39 17.08 17.18
N ALA A 121 0.40 17.81 17.72
CA ALA A 121 -0.38 17.37 18.87
C ALA A 121 -1.14 16.05 18.58
N TYR A 122 -1.79 15.96 17.42
CA TYR A 122 -2.44 14.74 16.96
C TYR A 122 -1.47 13.56 16.89
N ARG A 123 -0.30 13.75 16.28
CA ARG A 123 0.72 12.71 16.16
C ARG A 123 1.21 12.24 17.52
N THR A 124 1.46 13.16 18.45
CA THR A 124 1.89 12.83 19.80
C THR A 124 0.84 12.00 20.56
N ASP A 125 -0.43 12.38 20.49
CA ASP A 125 -1.52 11.61 21.13
C ASP A 125 -1.68 10.23 20.47
N LYS A 126 -1.71 10.15 19.13
CA LYS A 126 -1.76 8.88 18.39
C LYS A 126 -0.65 7.93 18.83
N GLN A 127 0.59 8.41 18.88
CA GLN A 127 1.74 7.60 19.31
C GLN A 127 1.64 7.16 20.77
N ALA A 128 1.09 8.00 21.66
CA ALA A 128 0.84 7.62 23.04
C ALA A 128 -0.18 6.48 23.13
N ARG A 129 -1.29 6.57 22.40
CA ARG A 129 -2.31 5.51 22.35
C ARG A 129 -1.79 4.22 21.73
N GLN A 130 -0.96 4.31 20.70
CA GLN A 130 -0.31 3.13 20.11
C GLN A 130 0.62 2.42 21.10
N ARG A 131 1.41 3.17 21.88
CA ARG A 131 2.28 2.59 22.92
C ARG A 131 1.45 1.93 24.02
N GLU A 132 0.44 2.64 24.52
CA GLU A 132 -0.47 2.10 25.54
C GLU A 132 -1.10 0.77 25.09
N LEU A 133 -1.63 0.73 23.86
CA LEU A 133 -2.25 -0.48 23.31
C LEU A 133 -1.25 -1.63 23.13
N ARG A 134 -0.01 -1.36 22.69
CA ARG A 134 1.04 -2.39 22.58
C ARG A 134 1.44 -2.95 23.93
N GLU A 135 1.53 -2.11 24.96
CA GLU A 135 1.81 -2.56 26.32
C GLU A 135 0.69 -3.48 26.85
N GLU A 136 -0.57 -3.14 26.61
CA GLU A 136 -1.71 -4.00 26.99
C GLU A 136 -1.70 -5.34 26.24
N LEU A 137 -1.36 -5.32 24.95
CA LEU A 137 -1.19 -6.54 24.15
C LEU A 137 -0.08 -7.44 24.69
N GLU A 138 1.05 -6.88 25.10
CA GLU A 138 2.13 -7.67 25.72
C GLU A 138 1.73 -8.23 27.10
N ARG A 139 1.02 -7.45 27.93
CA ARG A 139 0.49 -7.94 29.22
C ARG A 139 -0.48 -9.11 29.01
N ALA A 140 -1.35 -9.01 28.01
CA ALA A 140 -2.35 -10.02 27.73
C ALA A 140 -1.79 -11.25 26.98
N ARG A 141 -0.55 -11.19 26.46
CA ARG A 141 0.04 -12.21 25.59
C ARG A 141 0.10 -13.59 26.23
N GLY A 142 0.41 -13.66 27.53
CA GLY A 142 0.56 -14.91 28.28
C GLY A 142 -0.75 -15.50 28.80
N LEU A 143 -1.87 -14.79 28.63
CA LEU A 143 -3.18 -15.26 29.09
C LEU A 143 -3.74 -16.36 28.18
N PRO A 144 -4.54 -17.29 28.71
CA PRO A 144 -5.37 -18.19 27.91
C PRO A 144 -6.23 -17.42 26.90
N ALA A 145 -6.58 -18.04 25.77
CA ALA A 145 -7.23 -17.33 24.66
C ALA A 145 -8.51 -16.58 25.05
N ALA A 146 -9.37 -17.20 25.86
CA ALA A 146 -10.62 -16.58 26.35
C ALA A 146 -10.35 -15.41 27.31
N ASP A 147 -9.43 -15.59 28.26
CA ASP A 147 -9.05 -14.55 29.22
C ASP A 147 -8.37 -13.37 28.53
N ARG A 148 -7.55 -13.65 27.51
CA ARG A 148 -6.93 -12.64 26.65
C ARG A 148 -7.97 -11.83 25.90
N GLU A 149 -8.96 -12.47 25.28
CA GLU A 149 -10.04 -11.78 24.59
C GLU A 149 -10.83 -10.87 25.55
N ALA A 150 -11.21 -11.39 26.72
CA ALA A 150 -11.93 -10.63 27.73
C ALA A 150 -11.12 -9.42 28.25
N ALA A 151 -9.83 -9.61 28.51
CA ALA A 151 -8.93 -8.53 28.95
C ALA A 151 -8.79 -7.44 27.87
N LEU A 152 -8.61 -7.83 26.60
CA LEU A 152 -8.50 -6.88 25.49
C LEU A 152 -9.82 -6.15 25.24
N ALA A 153 -10.96 -6.82 25.38
CA ALA A 153 -12.29 -6.20 25.28
C ALA A 153 -12.51 -5.16 26.38
N GLU A 154 -11.97 -5.38 27.59
CA GLU A 154 -12.02 -4.37 28.65
C GLU A 154 -11.17 -3.13 28.30
N VAL A 155 -9.95 -3.34 27.81
CA VAL A 155 -9.09 -2.26 27.33
C VAL A 155 -9.77 -1.49 26.19
N ALA A 156 -10.41 -2.21 25.25
CA ALA A 156 -11.19 -1.64 24.16
C ALA A 156 -12.29 -0.69 24.67
N ARG A 157 -13.10 -1.13 25.65
CA ARG A 157 -14.13 -0.29 26.26
C ARG A 157 -13.54 0.95 26.93
N ARG A 158 -12.43 0.81 27.65
CA ARG A 158 -11.74 1.92 28.32
C ARG A 158 -11.18 2.95 27.34
N GLN A 159 -10.61 2.49 26.23
CA GLN A 159 -10.00 3.36 25.22
C GLN A 159 -11.00 3.94 24.20
N ALA A 160 -12.20 3.38 24.08
CA ALA A 160 -13.16 3.80 23.05
C ALA A 160 -13.40 5.33 22.99
N PRO A 161 -13.60 6.06 24.11
CA PRO A 161 -13.83 7.50 24.05
C PRO A 161 -12.63 8.29 23.51
N THR A 162 -11.41 7.93 23.91
CA THR A 162 -10.19 8.63 23.48
C THR A 162 -9.86 8.34 22.03
N LEU A 163 -10.06 7.11 21.57
CA LEU A 163 -9.88 6.75 20.16
C LEU A 163 -10.93 7.40 19.26
N ALA A 164 -12.19 7.48 19.70
CA ALA A 164 -13.22 8.23 18.97
C ALA A 164 -12.86 9.72 18.84
N ALA A 165 -12.33 10.34 19.89
CA ALA A 165 -11.85 11.73 19.84
C ALA A 165 -10.64 11.90 18.90
N LEU A 166 -9.74 10.92 18.86
CA LEU A 166 -8.60 10.90 17.94
C LEU A 166 -9.07 10.84 16.48
N GLU A 167 -10.01 9.95 16.14
CA GLU A 167 -10.59 9.87 14.79
C GLU A 167 -11.35 11.14 14.39
N ALA A 168 -12.10 11.73 15.32
CA ALA A 168 -12.77 13.01 15.10
C ALA A 168 -11.76 14.14 14.82
N THR A 169 -10.63 14.13 15.52
CA THR A 169 -9.53 15.09 15.30
C THR A 169 -8.90 14.91 13.92
N ALA A 170 -8.65 13.67 13.49
CA ALA A 170 -8.13 13.37 12.16
C ALA A 170 -9.09 13.84 11.06
N GLU A 171 -10.39 13.59 11.21
CA GLU A 171 -11.41 14.03 10.26
C GLU A 171 -11.58 15.55 10.25
N GLN A 172 -11.41 16.23 11.39
CA GLN A 172 -11.38 17.70 11.44
C GLN A 172 -10.14 18.26 10.75
N LEU A 173 -8.95 17.69 11.00
CA LEU A 173 -7.72 18.06 10.30
C LEU A 173 -7.87 17.91 8.79
N ARG A 174 -8.51 16.82 8.32
CA ARG A 174 -8.81 16.62 6.90
C ARG A 174 -9.59 17.80 6.32
N ARG A 175 -10.69 18.19 6.96
CA ARG A 175 -11.50 19.34 6.52
C ARG A 175 -10.70 20.63 6.50
N ASP A 176 -9.95 20.91 7.57
CA ASP A 176 -9.20 22.16 7.72
C ASP A 176 -8.01 22.27 6.74
N LEU A 177 -7.44 21.13 6.32
CA LEU A 177 -6.34 21.06 5.38
C LEU A 177 -6.80 21.20 3.92
N ILE A 178 -8.07 20.94 3.60
CA ILE A 178 -8.56 21.08 2.23
C ILE A 178 -8.64 22.57 1.85
N VAL A 179 -8.00 22.91 0.73
CA VAL A 179 -8.18 24.21 0.04
C VAL A 179 -8.83 23.91 -1.31
N ALA A 180 -9.88 24.66 -1.66
CA ALA A 180 -10.73 24.34 -2.80
C ALA A 180 -9.97 24.22 -4.13
N ASP A 181 -9.07 25.17 -4.41
CA ASP A 181 -8.23 25.24 -5.61
C ASP A 181 -7.09 24.21 -5.63
N GLN A 182 -6.72 23.64 -4.48
CA GLN A 182 -5.71 22.60 -4.34
C GLN A 182 -6.31 21.18 -4.22
N SER A 183 -7.63 21.05 -4.28
CA SER A 183 -8.27 19.73 -4.25
C SER A 183 -8.00 18.95 -5.53
N TRP A 184 -7.98 17.62 -5.47
CA TRP A 184 -7.70 16.79 -6.65
C TRP A 184 -8.64 17.11 -7.83
N GLY A 185 -9.92 17.34 -7.55
CA GLY A 185 -10.93 17.63 -8.57
C GLY A 185 -11.04 19.11 -8.97
N ALA A 186 -10.22 20.03 -8.42
CA ALA A 186 -10.43 21.47 -8.55
C ALA A 186 -10.42 21.97 -10.00
N LEU A 187 -9.50 21.43 -10.82
CA LEU A 187 -9.32 21.82 -12.21
C LEU A 187 -9.95 20.81 -13.19
N ARG A 188 -10.58 19.74 -12.68
CA ARG A 188 -11.08 18.63 -13.47
C ARG A 188 -12.32 19.06 -14.26
N GLN A 189 -12.24 18.97 -15.60
CA GLN A 189 -13.32 19.38 -16.50
C GLN A 189 -14.29 18.26 -16.88
N TRP A 190 -13.98 17.02 -16.49
CA TRP A 190 -14.81 15.84 -16.74
C TRP A 190 -15.33 15.26 -15.43
N ARG A 191 -16.48 14.59 -15.49
CA ARG A 191 -17.08 13.90 -14.35
C ARG A 191 -17.55 12.52 -14.77
N LEU A 192 -17.75 11.62 -13.80
CA LEU A 192 -18.41 10.35 -14.05
C LEU A 192 -19.89 10.59 -14.40
N GLY A 193 -20.43 9.84 -15.35
CA GLY A 193 -21.84 9.92 -15.76
C GLY A 193 -22.20 11.10 -16.68
N ASP A 194 -21.25 11.96 -17.04
CA ASP A 194 -21.42 12.84 -18.20
C ASP A 194 -21.72 11.98 -19.44
N ARG A 195 -22.51 12.50 -20.40
CA ARG A 195 -22.91 11.78 -21.63
C ARG A 195 -21.72 11.59 -22.58
N GLU A 196 -20.82 10.75 -22.15
CA GLU A 196 -19.52 10.53 -22.74
C GLU A 196 -19.57 9.29 -23.62
N GLN A 197 -19.23 9.47 -24.90
CA GLN A 197 -19.44 8.43 -25.91
C GLN A 197 -18.56 7.20 -25.68
N ARG A 198 -17.37 7.38 -25.10
CA ARG A 198 -16.39 6.30 -24.91
C ARG A 198 -16.51 5.51 -23.60
N GLY A 199 -17.48 5.83 -22.73
CA GLY A 199 -17.54 5.27 -21.37
C GLY A 199 -16.32 5.67 -20.52
N TYR A 200 -16.16 5.12 -19.30
CA TYR A 200 -15.05 5.43 -18.38
C TYR A 200 -14.13 4.23 -18.17
N SER A 201 -12.82 4.46 -18.14
CA SER A 201 -11.88 3.38 -17.84
C SER A 201 -11.94 3.02 -16.34
N PRO A 202 -11.65 1.76 -15.95
CA PRO A 202 -11.55 1.38 -14.55
C PRO A 202 -10.58 2.26 -13.75
N LEU A 203 -9.49 2.72 -14.38
CA LEU A 203 -8.50 3.59 -13.75
C LEU A 203 -9.05 5.00 -13.47
N GLU A 204 -9.79 5.60 -14.40
CA GLU A 204 -10.43 6.91 -14.19
C GLU A 204 -11.43 6.85 -13.04
N ILE A 205 -12.23 5.77 -12.99
CA ILE A 205 -13.18 5.55 -11.90
C ILE A 205 -12.43 5.34 -10.58
N ALA A 206 -11.36 4.54 -10.57
CA ALA A 206 -10.52 4.32 -9.40
C ALA A 206 -9.96 5.63 -8.84
N GLN A 207 -9.50 6.54 -9.69
CA GLN A 207 -9.01 7.85 -9.29
C GLN A 207 -10.11 8.68 -8.59
N VAL A 208 -11.34 8.68 -9.10
CA VAL A 208 -12.47 9.40 -8.48
C VAL A 208 -12.85 8.78 -7.14
N MET A 209 -12.88 7.45 -7.03
CA MET A 209 -13.15 6.75 -5.77
C MET A 209 -12.07 7.06 -4.73
N ARG A 210 -10.79 6.99 -5.14
CA ARG A 210 -9.64 7.35 -4.30
C ARG A 210 -9.71 8.79 -3.85
N ALA A 211 -9.96 9.74 -4.75
CA ALA A 211 -10.07 11.15 -4.40
C ALA A 211 -11.24 11.42 -3.44
N SER A 212 -12.38 10.78 -3.67
CA SER A 212 -13.57 10.91 -2.82
C SER A 212 -13.30 10.45 -1.38
N ALA A 213 -12.48 9.41 -1.19
CA ALA A 213 -12.09 8.96 0.14
C ALA A 213 -11.44 10.07 1.00
N TYR A 214 -10.69 11.00 0.38
CA TYR A 214 -9.94 12.04 1.10
C TYR A 214 -10.56 13.44 1.02
N TYR A 215 -11.16 13.81 -0.10
CA TYR A 215 -11.64 15.17 -0.32
C TYR A 215 -13.13 15.34 -0.04
N GLN A 216 -13.94 14.28 -0.18
CA GLN A 216 -15.38 14.40 -0.10
C GLN A 216 -15.87 14.50 1.34
N ASP A 217 -16.77 15.44 1.60
CA ASP A 217 -17.48 15.55 2.87
C ASP A 217 -18.71 14.63 2.93
N GLY A 218 -19.15 14.33 4.15
CA GLY A 218 -20.37 13.55 4.40
C GLY A 218 -20.18 12.02 4.42
N LEU A 219 -18.95 11.52 4.26
CA LEU A 219 -18.65 10.09 4.37
C LEU A 219 -18.21 9.73 5.80
N LEU A 220 -18.59 8.54 6.26
CA LEU A 220 -18.06 7.95 7.50
C LEU A 220 -16.60 7.49 7.32
N PRO A 221 -15.79 7.42 8.40
CA PRO A 221 -14.43 6.87 8.34
C PRO A 221 -14.36 5.47 7.69
N ALA A 222 -15.30 4.58 8.01
CA ALA A 222 -15.39 3.25 7.41
C ALA A 222 -15.65 3.32 5.89
N GLN A 223 -16.55 4.19 5.44
CA GLN A 223 -16.84 4.37 4.01
C GLN A 223 -15.64 4.93 3.25
N ARG A 224 -14.87 5.86 3.83
CA ARG A 224 -13.63 6.36 3.22
C ARG A 224 -12.65 5.22 2.94
N ARG A 225 -12.54 4.27 3.87
CA ARG A 225 -11.66 3.10 3.71
C ARG A 225 -12.21 2.10 2.69
N LEU A 226 -13.52 1.88 2.65
CA LEU A 226 -14.16 1.11 1.58
C LEU A 226 -13.92 1.73 0.19
N LEU A 227 -13.94 3.06 0.05
CA LEU A 227 -13.59 3.72 -1.21
C LEU A 227 -12.13 3.49 -1.63
N ARG A 228 -11.21 3.43 -0.66
CA ARG A 228 -9.82 3.05 -0.94
C ARG A 228 -9.73 1.61 -1.42
N GLU A 229 -10.47 0.70 -0.81
CA GLU A 229 -10.57 -0.69 -1.27
C GLU A 229 -11.14 -0.78 -2.69
N ILE A 230 -12.27 -0.12 -2.97
CA ILE A 230 -12.88 -0.06 -4.32
C ILE A 230 -11.87 0.46 -5.34
N SER A 231 -11.13 1.53 -5.01
CA SER A 231 -10.08 2.04 -5.88
C SER A 231 -8.97 1.02 -6.14
N LEU A 232 -8.58 0.21 -5.16
CA LEU A 232 -7.55 -0.81 -5.34
C LEU A 232 -8.06 -1.97 -6.19
N GLU A 233 -9.30 -2.41 -5.97
CA GLU A 233 -9.92 -3.45 -6.80
C GLU A 233 -10.02 -3.02 -8.26
N LEU A 234 -10.41 -1.77 -8.53
CA LEU A 234 -10.47 -1.23 -9.89
C LEU A 234 -9.09 -1.09 -10.55
N GLN A 235 -8.03 -0.81 -9.77
CA GLN A 235 -6.65 -0.76 -10.28
C GLN A 235 -6.06 -2.13 -10.57
N LEU A 236 -6.52 -3.16 -9.84
CA LEU A 236 -6.08 -4.54 -9.99
C LEU A 236 -7.02 -5.36 -10.89
N ALA A 237 -8.10 -4.76 -11.39
CA ALA A 237 -9.07 -5.41 -12.25
C ALA A 237 -8.35 -5.98 -13.49
N GLY A 238 -8.48 -7.28 -13.69
CA GLY A 238 -8.10 -7.93 -14.94
C GLY A 238 -9.17 -7.73 -16.00
N GLU A 239 -8.83 -8.00 -17.26
CA GLU A 239 -9.77 -7.91 -18.40
C GLU A 239 -10.95 -8.89 -18.27
N ASN A 240 -10.79 -9.95 -17.47
CA ASN A 240 -11.81 -10.96 -17.19
C ASN A 240 -11.72 -11.44 -15.74
N ALA A 241 -12.69 -12.28 -15.33
CA ALA A 241 -12.81 -12.77 -13.96
C ALA A 241 -11.60 -13.63 -13.51
N GLU A 242 -11.03 -14.43 -14.41
CA GLU A 242 -9.85 -15.26 -14.11
C GLU A 242 -8.61 -14.39 -13.87
N ALA A 243 -8.37 -13.40 -14.72
CA ALA A 243 -7.30 -12.43 -14.57
C ALA A 243 -7.50 -11.59 -13.30
N ALA A 244 -8.73 -11.17 -12.99
CA ALA A 244 -9.03 -10.45 -11.75
C ALA A 244 -8.74 -11.30 -10.50
N ALA A 245 -9.12 -12.59 -10.51
CA ALA A 245 -8.84 -13.52 -9.42
C ALA A 245 -7.32 -13.78 -9.27
N ALA A 246 -6.60 -13.91 -10.38
CA ALA A 246 -5.15 -14.06 -10.37
C ALA A 246 -4.42 -12.79 -9.87
N ASN A 247 -4.92 -11.61 -10.24
CA ASN A 247 -4.36 -10.33 -9.84
C ASN A 247 -4.60 -10.00 -8.36
N GLN A 248 -5.67 -10.52 -7.76
CA GLN A 248 -6.07 -10.22 -6.38
C GLN A 248 -6.61 -11.48 -5.67
N PRO A 249 -5.73 -12.44 -5.31
CA PRO A 249 -6.12 -13.67 -4.60
C PRO A 249 -6.39 -13.43 -3.10
N PHE A 250 -6.29 -12.20 -2.62
CA PHE A 250 -6.38 -11.86 -1.20
C PHE A 250 -7.78 -11.39 -0.82
N LEU A 251 -8.22 -11.80 0.36
CA LEU A 251 -9.38 -11.22 1.04
C LEU A 251 -9.04 -9.83 1.58
N PHE A 252 -9.86 -8.84 1.27
CA PHE A 252 -9.88 -7.57 2.00
C PHE A 252 -10.60 -7.72 3.34
N PHE A 253 -9.86 -7.61 4.43
CA PHE A 253 -10.35 -7.85 5.79
C PHE A 253 -10.05 -6.63 6.69
N PRO A 254 -10.91 -6.30 7.68
CA PRO A 254 -10.73 -5.08 8.46
C PRO A 254 -9.54 -5.23 9.41
N PRO A 255 -8.72 -4.18 9.58
CA PRO A 255 -8.97 -2.81 9.15
C PRO A 255 -8.67 -2.54 7.67
N GLU A 256 -9.61 -1.95 6.93
CA GLU A 256 -9.41 -1.63 5.51
C GLU A 256 -8.29 -0.58 5.31
N PRO A 257 -7.46 -0.72 4.25
CA PRO A 257 -7.58 -1.66 3.13
C PRO A 257 -6.65 -2.90 3.27
N ALA A 258 -6.50 -3.44 4.47
CA ALA A 258 -5.66 -4.62 4.69
C ALA A 258 -6.10 -5.82 3.83
N ARG A 259 -5.11 -6.60 3.40
CA ARG A 259 -5.29 -7.76 2.52
C ARG A 259 -4.62 -8.98 3.11
N VAL A 260 -5.30 -10.12 3.09
CA VAL A 260 -4.78 -11.36 3.64
C VAL A 260 -5.09 -12.57 2.77
N LEU A 261 -4.20 -13.55 2.79
CA LEU A 261 -4.45 -14.86 2.21
C LEU A 261 -5.05 -15.74 3.31
N LEU A 262 -6.17 -16.39 3.02
CA LEU A 262 -6.81 -17.30 3.97
C LEU A 262 -6.05 -18.64 4.02
N PRO A 263 -6.00 -19.32 5.18
CA PRO A 263 -5.52 -20.70 5.27
C PRO A 263 -6.35 -21.66 4.40
N ASP A 264 -5.72 -22.72 3.91
CA ASP A 264 -6.40 -23.73 3.07
C ASP A 264 -7.37 -24.62 3.87
N ASP A 265 -7.16 -24.73 5.18
CA ASP A 265 -7.83 -25.63 6.12
C ASP A 265 -8.77 -24.88 7.09
N ILE A 266 -9.39 -23.79 6.61
CA ILE A 266 -10.39 -23.07 7.40
C ILE A 266 -11.61 -23.95 7.73
N PRO A 267 -12.12 -23.93 8.98
CA PRO A 267 -13.34 -24.61 9.36
C PRO A 267 -14.53 -24.20 8.48
N ALA A 268 -15.44 -25.14 8.18
CA ALA A 268 -16.55 -24.91 7.27
C ALA A 268 -17.51 -23.80 7.75
N ASP A 269 -17.73 -23.68 9.06
CA ASP A 269 -18.54 -22.61 9.64
C ASP A 269 -17.88 -21.23 9.46
N VAL A 270 -16.55 -21.16 9.62
CA VAL A 270 -15.77 -19.93 9.38
C VAL A 270 -15.79 -19.57 7.91
N SER A 271 -15.63 -20.54 7.01
CA SER A 271 -15.74 -20.34 5.56
C SER A 271 -17.11 -19.77 5.17
N ALA A 272 -18.19 -20.32 5.74
CA ALA A 272 -19.54 -19.80 5.53
C ALA A 272 -19.69 -18.34 6.02
N LYS A 273 -19.17 -18.01 7.21
CA LYS A 273 -19.16 -16.62 7.72
C LYS A 273 -18.37 -15.68 6.81
N ILE A 274 -17.22 -16.10 6.29
CA ILE A 274 -16.41 -15.34 5.33
C ILE A 274 -17.22 -15.07 4.05
N ALA A 275 -17.93 -16.07 3.51
CA ALA A 275 -18.77 -15.88 2.33
C ALA A 275 -19.89 -14.86 2.58
N VAL A 276 -20.58 -14.93 3.74
CA VAL A 276 -21.59 -13.95 4.15
C VAL A 276 -20.98 -12.56 4.29
N TYR A 277 -19.81 -12.45 4.91
CA TYR A 277 -19.08 -11.20 5.09
C TYR A 277 -18.75 -10.55 3.74
N GLN A 278 -18.15 -11.31 2.81
CA GLN A 278 -17.81 -10.81 1.48
C GLN A 278 -19.05 -10.35 0.71
N SER A 279 -20.15 -11.11 0.79
CA SER A 279 -21.41 -10.75 0.14
C SER A 279 -21.98 -9.43 0.67
N ARG A 280 -22.09 -9.29 2.00
CA ARG A 280 -22.58 -8.06 2.65
C ARG A 280 -21.67 -6.86 2.37
N LYS A 281 -20.35 -7.05 2.45
CA LYS A 281 -19.36 -6.02 2.14
C LYS A 281 -19.46 -5.56 0.68
N SER A 282 -19.63 -6.49 -0.25
CA SER A 282 -19.79 -6.19 -1.68
C SER A 282 -21.05 -5.37 -1.95
N ALA A 283 -22.16 -5.67 -1.28
CA ALA A 283 -23.38 -4.87 -1.38
C ALA A 283 -23.17 -3.43 -0.89
N LEU A 284 -22.52 -3.23 0.26
CA LEU A 284 -22.18 -1.91 0.79
C LEU A 284 -21.22 -1.14 -0.14
N LYS A 285 -20.22 -1.82 -0.69
CA LYS A 285 -19.30 -1.23 -1.67
C LYS A 285 -20.03 -0.80 -2.94
N LYS A 286 -20.96 -1.61 -3.45
CA LYS A 286 -21.76 -1.25 -4.62
C LYS A 286 -22.61 -0.01 -4.37
N GLU A 287 -23.33 0.03 -3.26
CA GLU A 287 -24.14 1.20 -2.91
C GLU A 287 -23.28 2.48 -2.75
N LEU A 288 -22.09 2.34 -2.15
CA LEU A 288 -21.15 3.44 -1.97
C LEU A 288 -20.57 3.92 -3.31
N TYR A 289 -20.18 2.99 -4.17
CA TYR A 289 -19.77 3.25 -5.54
C TYR A 289 -20.86 4.01 -6.31
N ASP A 290 -22.09 3.49 -6.31
CA ASP A 290 -23.23 4.08 -7.03
C ASP A 290 -23.57 5.47 -6.45
N GLY A 291 -23.41 5.64 -5.13
CA GLY A 291 -23.55 6.91 -4.44
C GLY A 291 -22.54 7.96 -4.89
N VAL A 292 -21.25 7.60 -4.93
CA VAL A 292 -20.17 8.48 -5.40
C VAL A 292 -20.30 8.77 -6.89
N TYR A 293 -20.60 7.76 -7.71
CA TYR A 293 -20.81 7.92 -9.14
C TYR A 293 -21.94 8.93 -9.42
N ARG A 294 -23.09 8.76 -8.76
CA ARG A 294 -24.23 9.68 -8.88
C ARG A 294 -23.85 11.09 -8.39
N HIS A 295 -23.18 11.19 -7.24
CA HIS A 295 -22.76 12.48 -6.71
C HIS A 295 -21.80 13.21 -7.67
N ASP A 296 -20.86 12.50 -8.30
CA ASP A 296 -19.93 13.06 -9.27
C ASP A 296 -20.66 13.54 -10.54
N SER A 297 -21.66 12.79 -11.01
CA SER A 297 -22.47 13.13 -12.20
C SER A 297 -23.36 14.36 -12.05
N GLN A 298 -23.53 14.89 -10.84
CA GLN A 298 -24.41 16.04 -10.60
C GLN A 298 -23.78 17.36 -11.05
N SER A 299 -24.20 17.87 -12.21
CA SER A 299 -23.67 19.13 -12.80
C SER A 299 -23.77 20.31 -11.84
N PHE A 300 -24.87 20.47 -11.11
CA PHE A 300 -25.10 21.60 -10.22
C PHE A 300 -24.70 21.33 -8.76
N ALA A 301 -23.89 22.21 -8.17
CA ALA A 301 -23.36 22.06 -6.82
C ALA A 301 -24.43 22.11 -5.71
N PHE A 302 -25.56 22.79 -5.94
CA PHE A 302 -26.61 22.94 -4.91
C PHE A 302 -27.39 21.65 -4.64
N PHE A 303 -27.41 20.67 -5.56
CA PHE A 303 -28.00 19.35 -5.33
C PHE A 303 -27.06 18.36 -4.63
N ARG A 304 -25.78 18.71 -4.45
CA ARG A 304 -24.76 17.81 -3.87
C ARG A 304 -24.80 17.73 -2.35
N GLY A 305 -25.35 18.76 -1.69
CA GLY A 305 -25.24 18.98 -0.25
C GLY A 305 -26.14 18.11 0.63
N ASN A 306 -26.28 16.79 0.40
CA ASN A 306 -26.75 15.86 1.46
C ASN A 306 -26.70 14.37 1.07
N THR A 307 -26.50 14.03 -0.21
CA THR A 307 -26.72 12.66 -0.70
C THR A 307 -25.76 11.65 -0.06
N LEU A 308 -24.48 11.98 0.02
CA LEU A 308 -23.48 11.11 0.65
C LEU A 308 -23.63 11.04 2.16
N LYS A 309 -24.05 12.13 2.82
CA LYS A 309 -24.36 12.14 4.26
C LYS A 309 -25.55 11.25 4.60
N ALA A 310 -26.60 11.28 3.79
CA ALA A 310 -27.76 10.40 3.94
C ALA A 310 -27.36 8.93 3.71
N LEU A 311 -26.53 8.64 2.70
CA LEU A 311 -25.98 7.31 2.47
C LEU A 311 -25.09 6.84 3.64
N ALA A 312 -24.29 7.73 4.22
CA ALA A 312 -23.52 7.48 5.43
C ALA A 312 -24.43 7.01 6.57
N ALA A 313 -25.49 7.76 6.86
CA ALA A 313 -26.43 7.42 7.92
C ALA A 313 -27.13 6.07 7.67
N SER A 314 -27.51 5.77 6.41
CA SER A 314 -28.19 4.51 6.08
C SER A 314 -27.27 3.29 6.09
N GLN A 315 -25.97 3.45 5.79
CA GLN A 315 -25.00 2.36 5.83
C GLN A 315 -24.43 2.10 7.22
N ALA A 316 -24.44 3.08 8.13
CA ALA A 316 -23.88 2.98 9.48
C ALA A 316 -24.23 1.67 10.23
N PRO A 317 -25.52 1.26 10.37
CA PRO A 317 -25.85 0.04 11.12
C PRO A 317 -25.30 -1.23 10.43
N ARG A 318 -25.36 -1.30 9.10
CA ARG A 318 -24.86 -2.45 8.33
C ARG A 318 -23.34 -2.55 8.34
N LEU A 319 -22.64 -1.42 8.44
CA LEU A 319 -21.20 -1.38 8.67
C LEU A 319 -20.85 -1.94 10.07
N ALA A 320 -21.63 -1.59 11.10
CA ALA A 320 -21.43 -2.13 12.45
C ALA A 320 -21.71 -3.65 12.53
N GLU A 321 -22.72 -4.13 11.81
CA GLU A 321 -22.96 -5.59 11.64
C GLU A 321 -21.79 -6.28 10.95
N LEU A 322 -21.19 -5.64 9.94
CA LEU A 322 -20.05 -6.18 9.22
C LEU A 322 -18.82 -6.32 10.13
N GLU A 323 -18.59 -5.36 11.03
CA GLU A 323 -17.54 -5.45 12.05
C GLU A 323 -17.80 -6.56 13.06
N SER A 324 -19.06 -6.76 13.47
CA SER A 324 -19.44 -7.87 14.36
C SER A 324 -19.18 -9.22 13.69
N LEU A 325 -19.54 -9.36 12.42
CA LEU A 325 -19.27 -10.56 11.64
C LEU A 325 -17.75 -10.78 11.42
N ALA A 326 -16.98 -9.71 11.22
CA ALA A 326 -15.53 -9.81 11.17
C ALA A 326 -14.96 -10.33 12.49
N GLU A 327 -15.49 -9.90 13.63
CA GLU A 327 -15.08 -10.42 14.94
C GLU A 327 -15.40 -11.90 15.11
N ASP A 328 -16.58 -12.35 14.67
CA ASP A 328 -16.92 -13.78 14.67
C ASP A 328 -15.98 -14.62 13.80
N ILE A 329 -15.55 -14.08 12.65
CA ILE A 329 -14.54 -14.70 11.79
C ILE A 329 -13.20 -14.78 12.53
N ARG A 330 -12.75 -13.70 13.18
CA ARG A 330 -11.49 -13.69 13.97
C ARG A 330 -11.50 -14.73 15.07
N ARG A 331 -12.59 -14.85 15.83
CA ARG A 331 -12.73 -15.89 16.87
C ARG A 331 -12.64 -17.29 16.26
N GLY A 332 -13.30 -17.51 15.12
CA GLY A 332 -13.24 -18.78 14.40
C GLY A 332 -11.83 -19.12 13.88
N LEU A 333 -11.08 -18.10 13.47
CA LEU A 333 -9.70 -18.26 12.99
C LEU A 333 -8.67 -18.37 14.13
N ALA A 334 -8.98 -17.93 15.35
CA ALA A 334 -8.03 -17.90 16.46
C ALA A 334 -7.47 -19.29 16.86
N GLY A 335 -8.22 -20.36 16.55
CA GLY A 335 -7.79 -21.76 16.76
C GLY A 335 -7.18 -22.44 15.53
N VAL A 336 -7.20 -21.77 14.36
CA VAL A 336 -6.63 -22.32 13.13
C VAL A 336 -5.12 -22.04 13.16
N PRO A 337 -4.26 -23.07 13.09
CA PRO A 337 -2.83 -22.84 12.95
C PRO A 337 -2.58 -21.93 11.77
N GLU A 338 -1.90 -20.81 11.99
CA GLU A 338 -1.58 -19.93 10.89
C GLU A 338 -0.76 -20.74 9.87
N THR A 339 -1.05 -20.55 8.58
CA THR A 339 -0.15 -20.94 7.49
C THR A 339 1.09 -20.06 7.57
N VAL A 340 1.92 -20.30 8.59
CA VAL A 340 3.29 -19.85 8.60
C VAL A 340 3.89 -20.49 7.35
N PRO A 341 4.36 -19.71 6.36
CA PRO A 341 5.04 -20.30 5.22
C PRO A 341 6.12 -21.20 5.82
N LEU A 342 6.03 -22.51 5.56
CA LEU A 342 6.86 -23.54 6.16
C LEU A 342 8.29 -23.02 6.17
N VAL A 343 8.73 -22.52 7.32
CA VAL A 343 10.05 -21.90 7.39
C VAL A 343 10.98 -23.07 7.27
N GLU A 344 11.54 -23.25 6.07
CA GLU A 344 12.57 -24.25 5.82
C GLU A 344 13.53 -24.21 7.01
N ARG A 345 13.80 -25.36 7.63
CA ARG A 345 14.80 -25.34 8.71
C ARG A 345 16.12 -25.00 8.06
N THR A 346 16.77 -23.94 8.56
CA THR A 346 18.10 -23.59 8.09
C THR A 346 19.03 -24.80 8.27
N PRO A 347 19.77 -25.21 7.24
CA PRO A 347 20.78 -26.25 7.40
C PRO A 347 21.99 -25.75 8.20
N LEU A 348 22.12 -24.43 8.39
CA LEU A 348 23.25 -23.84 9.12
C LEU A 348 23.10 -23.98 10.65
N PRO A 349 24.21 -24.20 11.37
CA PRO A 349 24.27 -24.03 12.81
C PRO A 349 23.74 -22.64 13.26
N PRO A 350 23.17 -22.52 14.48
CA PRO A 350 22.55 -21.28 14.96
C PRO A 350 23.46 -20.04 14.86
N VAL A 351 24.75 -20.19 15.17
CA VAL A 351 25.73 -19.10 15.12
C VAL A 351 25.93 -18.59 13.69
N LEU A 352 26.09 -19.50 12.72
CA LEU A 352 26.22 -19.13 11.30
C LEU A 352 24.92 -18.53 10.75
N HIS A 353 23.76 -19.04 11.16
CA HIS A 353 22.48 -18.45 10.78
C HIS A 353 22.31 -17.03 11.33
N GLN A 354 22.71 -16.77 12.58
CA GLN A 354 22.70 -15.42 13.16
C GLN A 354 23.61 -14.47 12.40
N ARG A 355 24.82 -14.91 12.02
CA ARG A 355 25.73 -14.10 11.19
C ARG A 355 25.16 -13.79 9.81
N VAL A 356 24.50 -14.75 9.15
CA VAL A 356 23.79 -14.50 7.89
C VAL A 356 22.66 -13.47 8.07
N ALA A 357 21.88 -13.58 9.14
CA ALA A 357 20.85 -12.59 9.46
C ALA A 357 21.43 -11.20 9.74
N ALA A 358 22.53 -11.11 10.51
CA ALA A 358 23.24 -9.86 10.77
C ALA A 358 23.77 -9.23 9.48
N LEU A 359 24.43 -10.01 8.63
CA LEU A 359 24.94 -9.57 7.33
C LEU A 359 23.82 -8.98 6.45
N LEU A 360 22.65 -9.63 6.38
CA LEU A 360 21.50 -9.11 5.64
C LEU A 360 21.01 -7.77 6.20
N GLY A 361 20.93 -7.67 7.54
CA GLY A 361 20.56 -6.43 8.24
C GLY A 361 21.55 -5.30 7.97
N ASP A 362 22.85 -5.60 8.04
CA ASP A 362 23.93 -4.63 7.83
C ASP A 362 24.00 -4.13 6.39
N VAL A 363 23.79 -5.01 5.40
CA VAL A 363 23.65 -4.61 3.99
C VAL A 363 22.45 -3.66 3.82
N GLY A 364 21.29 -4.02 4.39
CA GLY A 364 20.09 -3.17 4.31
C GLY A 364 20.26 -1.82 5.02
N ALA A 365 20.94 -1.79 6.18
CA ALA A 365 21.24 -0.57 6.91
C ALA A 365 22.22 0.33 6.13
N ALA A 366 23.28 -0.24 5.56
CA ALA A 366 24.25 0.51 4.76
C ALA A 366 23.60 1.12 3.50
N GLN A 367 22.69 0.39 2.83
CA GLN A 367 21.94 0.89 1.69
C GLN A 367 21.01 2.05 2.08
N ARG A 368 20.24 1.91 3.18
CA ARG A 368 19.35 2.97 3.66
C ARG A 368 20.10 4.23 4.03
N GLU A 369 21.18 4.11 4.81
CA GLU A 369 21.99 5.28 5.18
C GLU A 369 22.57 6.00 3.95
N ALA A 370 23.06 5.25 2.96
CA ALA A 370 23.55 5.85 1.72
C ALA A 370 22.42 6.54 0.94
N ALA A 371 21.24 5.91 0.84
CA ALA A 371 20.08 6.48 0.18
C ALA A 371 19.62 7.77 0.88
N ASP A 372 19.47 7.77 2.20
CA ASP A 372 19.06 8.92 3.00
C ASP A 372 20.03 10.10 2.82
N ARG A 373 21.35 9.83 2.80
CA ARG A 373 22.37 10.86 2.55
C ARG A 373 22.26 11.43 1.14
N VAL A 374 22.05 10.59 0.12
CA VAL A 374 21.86 11.07 -1.26
C VAL A 374 20.57 11.88 -1.38
N GLU A 375 19.46 11.40 -0.83
CA GLU A 375 18.18 12.11 -0.87
C GLU A 375 18.24 13.46 -0.13
N ALA A 376 18.90 13.54 1.02
CA ALA A 376 19.12 14.81 1.71
C ALA A 376 19.91 15.81 0.84
N LEU A 377 20.93 15.34 0.13
CA LEU A 377 21.70 16.15 -0.82
C LEU A 377 20.84 16.61 -2.00
N LEU A 378 20.02 15.73 -2.58
CA LEU A 378 19.12 16.05 -3.68
C LEU A 378 18.01 17.02 -3.26
N ALA A 379 17.44 16.84 -2.07
CA ALA A 379 16.43 17.73 -1.51
C ALA A 379 16.96 19.15 -1.28
N ALA A 380 18.20 19.28 -0.79
CA ALA A 380 18.88 20.57 -0.63
C ALA A 380 19.18 21.25 -1.99
N ALA A 381 19.31 20.47 -3.05
CA ALA A 381 19.62 20.94 -4.40
C ALA A 381 18.40 20.99 -5.34
N ARG A 382 17.17 20.88 -4.82
CA ARG A 382 15.93 20.77 -5.64
C ARG A 382 15.68 21.94 -6.61
N ASP A 383 16.27 23.09 -6.33
CA ASP A 383 16.09 24.33 -7.10
C ASP A 383 17.14 24.47 -8.22
N LEU A 384 18.12 23.56 -8.29
CA LEU A 384 19.11 23.53 -9.37
C LEU A 384 18.50 22.98 -10.67
N PRO A 385 18.89 23.51 -11.84
CA PRO A 385 18.43 23.02 -13.14
C PRO A 385 19.17 21.72 -13.50
N MET A 386 18.83 20.61 -12.85
CA MET A 386 19.49 19.31 -13.04
C MET A 386 18.51 18.13 -12.97
N GLN A 387 18.96 16.99 -13.48
CA GLN A 387 18.35 15.68 -13.26
C GLN A 387 19.37 14.78 -12.56
N ALA A 388 18.93 14.05 -11.55
CA ALA A 388 19.77 13.10 -10.83
C ALA A 388 19.07 11.74 -10.73
N THR A 389 19.83 10.67 -10.89
CA THR A 389 19.39 9.29 -10.69
C THR A 389 20.50 8.51 -9.98
N TYR A 390 20.12 7.54 -9.15
CA TYR A 390 21.08 6.62 -8.53
C TYR A 390 20.45 5.23 -8.37
N ARG A 391 21.31 4.21 -8.29
CA ARG A 391 20.91 2.81 -8.07
C ARG A 391 22.01 2.05 -7.33
N PHE A 392 21.60 1.11 -6.48
CA PHE A 392 22.50 0.17 -5.86
C PHE A 392 22.74 -1.02 -6.78
N GLU A 393 24.00 -1.38 -6.98
CA GLU A 393 24.46 -2.54 -7.72
C GLU A 393 25.25 -3.47 -6.79
N THR A 394 25.62 -4.64 -7.30
CA THR A 394 26.41 -5.64 -6.57
C THR A 394 27.81 -5.13 -6.21
N ASP A 395 28.32 -4.11 -6.90
CA ASP A 395 29.66 -3.55 -6.74
C ASP A 395 29.67 -2.14 -6.11
N GLY A 396 28.51 -1.57 -5.77
CA GLY A 396 28.44 -0.26 -5.12
C GLY A 396 27.21 0.57 -5.51
N LEU A 397 27.30 1.88 -5.27
CA LEU A 397 26.27 2.86 -5.63
C LEU A 397 26.66 3.51 -6.96
N LYS A 398 25.83 3.34 -7.99
CA LYS A 398 25.96 4.09 -9.25
C LYS A 398 25.04 5.31 -9.21
N PHE A 399 25.52 6.43 -9.75
CA PHE A 399 24.73 7.66 -9.83
C PHE A 399 25.06 8.44 -11.10
N LEU A 400 24.13 9.29 -11.50
CA LEU A 400 24.23 10.15 -12.66
C LEU A 400 23.57 11.48 -12.32
N VAL A 401 24.34 12.57 -12.41
CA VAL A 401 23.86 13.95 -12.27
C VAL A 401 24.09 14.66 -13.60
N ILE A 402 23.00 15.06 -14.25
CA ILE A 402 23.02 15.73 -15.55
C ILE A 402 22.45 17.14 -15.39
N PRO A 403 23.20 18.20 -15.75
CA PRO A 403 22.64 19.54 -15.88
C PRO A 403 21.52 19.51 -16.93
N SER A 404 20.37 20.08 -16.61
CA SER A 404 19.25 20.19 -17.54
C SER A 404 19.71 21.05 -18.72
N ARG A 405 19.76 20.45 -19.91
CA ARG A 405 20.01 21.21 -21.14
C ARG A 405 18.77 22.04 -21.46
N ALA A 406 18.98 23.25 -21.98
CA ALA A 406 17.92 24.09 -22.50
C ALA A 406 17.12 23.34 -23.60
N GLY A 407 15.97 22.77 -23.25
CA GLY A 407 14.92 22.51 -24.22
C GLY A 407 14.38 23.84 -24.76
N ARG A 408 13.54 23.84 -25.81
CA ARG A 408 12.90 25.07 -26.34
C ARG A 408 12.30 25.90 -25.20
N GLY A 409 13.01 26.96 -24.78
CA GLY A 409 12.61 27.90 -23.72
C GLY A 409 13.26 27.73 -22.35
N GLY A 410 14.14 26.74 -22.11
CA GLY A 410 14.85 26.59 -20.83
C GLY A 410 16.11 27.47 -20.75
N ALA A 411 16.33 28.14 -19.63
CA ALA A 411 17.57 28.88 -19.39
C ALA A 411 18.77 27.92 -19.23
N VAL A 412 19.90 28.23 -19.85
CA VAL A 412 21.17 27.53 -19.61
C VAL A 412 21.58 27.75 -18.15
N PRO A 413 22.06 26.72 -17.42
CA PRO A 413 22.54 26.90 -16.06
C PRO A 413 23.62 27.99 -16.00
N SER A 414 23.54 28.90 -15.02
CA SER A 414 24.59 29.89 -14.81
C SER A 414 25.92 29.20 -14.44
N PRO A 415 27.08 29.88 -14.58
CA PRO A 415 28.35 29.33 -14.12
C PRO A 415 28.32 28.94 -12.63
N GLU A 416 27.64 29.73 -11.81
CA GLU A 416 27.44 29.44 -10.38
C GLU A 416 26.58 28.19 -10.17
N GLN A 417 25.46 28.06 -10.89
CA GLN A 417 24.62 26.86 -10.84
C GLN A 417 25.37 25.62 -11.32
N THR A 418 26.23 25.76 -12.34
CA THR A 418 27.07 24.67 -12.84
C THR A 418 28.07 24.22 -11.79
N ALA A 419 28.72 25.17 -11.10
CA ALA A 419 29.62 24.87 -9.98
C ALA A 419 28.88 24.18 -8.82
N GLN A 420 27.66 24.63 -8.50
CA GLN A 420 26.82 23.99 -7.48
C GLN A 420 26.40 22.55 -7.86
N ILE A 421 26.07 22.30 -9.14
CA ILE A 421 25.75 20.95 -9.64
C ILE A 421 27.00 20.04 -9.57
N GLN A 422 28.18 20.56 -9.91
CA GLN A 422 29.43 19.80 -9.81
C GLN A 422 29.77 19.46 -8.35
N ALA A 423 29.67 20.43 -7.44
CA ALA A 423 29.89 20.22 -6.01
C ALA A 423 28.90 19.20 -5.42
N LEU A 424 27.65 19.19 -5.89
CA LEU A 424 26.69 18.15 -5.53
C LEU A 424 27.12 16.77 -6.02
N SER A 425 27.55 16.67 -7.28
CA SER A 425 28.04 15.41 -7.85
C SER A 425 29.22 14.85 -7.06
N GLU A 426 30.14 15.71 -6.60
CA GLU A 426 31.26 15.33 -5.73
C GLU A 426 30.78 14.82 -4.35
N LYS A 427 29.79 15.48 -3.75
CA LYS A 427 29.19 15.02 -2.48
C LYS A 427 28.52 13.65 -2.63
N ILE A 428 27.78 13.42 -3.71
CA ILE A 428 27.14 12.12 -3.99
C ILE A 428 28.22 11.05 -4.25
N SER A 429 29.30 11.41 -4.97
CA SER A 429 30.46 10.52 -5.16
C SER A 429 31.10 10.09 -3.84
N ALA A 430 31.24 11.02 -2.88
CA ALA A 430 31.74 10.70 -1.55
C ALA A 430 30.82 9.71 -0.81
N VAL A 431 29.49 9.88 -0.90
CA VAL A 431 28.53 8.91 -0.34
C VAL A 431 28.69 7.53 -1.01
N ALA A 432 28.86 7.50 -2.33
CA ALA A 432 29.08 6.24 -3.07
C ALA A 432 30.39 5.54 -2.65
N ALA A 433 31.46 6.29 -2.43
CA ALA A 433 32.74 5.76 -1.96
C ALA A 433 32.64 5.23 -0.51
N ASP A 434 31.95 5.95 0.37
CA ASP A 434 31.68 5.49 1.75
C ASP A 434 30.90 4.17 1.75
N TYR A 435 29.83 4.10 0.95
CA TYR A 435 29.04 2.88 0.79
C TYR A 435 29.87 1.74 0.20
N GLY A 436 30.70 2.00 -0.81
CA GLY A 436 31.58 1.01 -1.42
C GLY A 436 32.58 0.40 -0.42
N ARG A 437 33.16 1.22 0.47
CA ARG A 437 34.05 0.71 1.54
C ARG A 437 33.31 -0.21 2.50
N ARG A 438 32.11 0.17 2.95
CA ARG A 438 31.29 -0.67 3.82
C ARG A 438 30.87 -1.97 3.13
N LEU A 439 30.48 -1.88 1.86
CA LEU A 439 30.11 -3.04 1.06
C LEU A 439 31.28 -4.04 0.94
N SER A 440 32.52 -3.55 0.76
CA SER A 440 33.72 -4.40 0.76
C SER A 440 33.85 -5.22 2.04
N THR A 441 33.71 -4.59 3.21
CA THR A 441 33.75 -5.28 4.52
C THR A 441 32.63 -6.33 4.63
N LEU A 442 31.43 -6.03 4.13
CA LEU A 442 30.31 -6.98 4.15
C LEU A 442 30.52 -8.16 3.18
N LEU A 443 31.19 -7.93 2.04
CA LEU A 443 31.57 -9.00 1.11
C LEU A 443 32.63 -9.92 1.72
N GLU A 444 33.59 -9.38 2.47
CA GLU A 444 34.58 -10.17 3.21
C GLU A 444 33.90 -11.08 4.26
N GLU A 445 32.94 -10.54 5.02
CA GLU A 445 32.17 -11.33 5.99
C GLU A 445 31.33 -12.42 5.30
N ARG A 446 30.72 -12.12 4.15
CA ARG A 446 30.02 -13.12 3.33
C ARG A 446 30.94 -14.27 2.96
N ASP A 447 32.16 -13.97 2.51
CA ASP A 447 33.13 -14.98 2.08
C ASP A 447 33.65 -15.79 3.29
N ALA A 448 33.79 -15.16 4.47
CA ALA A 448 34.10 -15.84 5.72
C ALA A 448 32.98 -16.82 6.15
N ILE A 449 31.71 -16.38 6.09
CA ILE A 449 30.54 -17.24 6.34
C ILE A 449 30.52 -18.42 5.36
N ARG A 450 30.85 -18.19 4.08
CA ARG A 450 30.92 -19.23 3.06
C ARG A 450 31.96 -20.30 3.39
N ALA A 451 33.17 -19.89 3.75
CA ALA A 451 34.24 -20.81 4.14
C ALA A 451 33.90 -21.61 5.40
N GLU A 452 33.29 -20.98 6.41
CA GLU A 452 32.88 -21.65 7.64
C GLU A 452 31.69 -22.60 7.44
N THR A 453 30.74 -22.25 6.57
CA THR A 453 29.63 -23.13 6.19
C THR A 453 30.13 -24.41 5.53
N GLY A 454 31.10 -24.31 4.60
CA GLY A 454 31.72 -25.48 3.98
C GLY A 454 32.34 -26.42 5.01
N ARG A 455 33.05 -25.87 6.01
CA ARG A 455 33.63 -26.64 7.12
C ARG A 455 32.56 -27.27 8.03
N ALA A 456 31.58 -26.48 8.46
CA ALA A 456 30.55 -26.92 9.41
C ALA A 456 29.65 -28.02 8.84
N LEU A 457 29.30 -27.93 7.55
CA LEU A 457 28.43 -28.91 6.88
C LEU A 457 29.20 -30.00 6.13
N ARG A 458 30.55 -29.96 6.16
CA ARG A 458 31.43 -30.86 5.39
C ARG A 458 31.08 -30.88 3.90
N LEU A 459 30.83 -29.69 3.34
CA LEU A 459 30.51 -29.50 1.92
C LEU A 459 31.74 -29.03 1.18
N GLU A 460 32.14 -29.77 0.14
CA GLU A 460 33.28 -29.42 -0.71
C GLU A 460 32.88 -28.67 -1.98
N ARG A 461 31.63 -28.87 -2.44
CA ARG A 461 31.13 -28.22 -3.66
C ARG A 461 30.58 -26.83 -3.35
N ALA A 462 31.17 -25.83 -4.01
CA ALA A 462 30.78 -24.41 -3.94
C ALA A 462 29.26 -24.20 -4.06
N GLU A 463 28.60 -24.88 -5.00
CA GLU A 463 27.15 -24.79 -5.24
C GLU A 463 26.30 -25.23 -4.04
N ARG A 464 26.72 -26.29 -3.33
CA ARG A 464 25.97 -26.79 -2.15
C ARG A 464 26.12 -25.84 -0.96
N ILE A 465 27.28 -25.21 -0.82
CA ILE A 465 27.52 -24.18 0.19
C ILE A 465 26.61 -22.98 -0.10
N ASP A 466 26.56 -22.51 -1.35
CA ASP A 466 25.71 -21.40 -1.76
C ASP A 466 24.22 -21.73 -1.56
N GLN A 467 23.80 -22.97 -1.86
CA GLN A 467 22.43 -23.43 -1.60
C GLN A 467 22.06 -23.37 -0.11
N ALA A 468 22.98 -23.78 0.78
CA ALA A 468 22.76 -23.74 2.23
C ALA A 468 22.64 -22.30 2.75
N ILE A 469 23.51 -21.40 2.27
CA ILE A 469 23.49 -19.97 2.61
C ILE A 469 22.23 -19.30 2.07
N ASN A 470 21.86 -19.53 0.81
CA ASN A 470 20.64 -19.01 0.20
C ASN A 470 19.38 -19.48 0.95
N THR A 471 19.38 -20.73 1.42
CA THR A 471 18.31 -21.25 2.29
C THR A 471 18.27 -20.50 3.62
N ALA A 472 19.41 -20.32 4.29
CA ALA A 472 19.49 -19.54 5.52
C ALA A 472 19.06 -18.07 5.34
N MET A 473 19.41 -17.45 4.21
CA MET A 473 18.97 -16.08 3.86
C MET A 473 17.45 -16.01 3.67
N ARG A 474 16.85 -16.99 2.97
CA ARG A 474 15.39 -17.10 2.82
C ARG A 474 14.71 -17.23 4.19
N VAL A 475 15.25 -18.05 5.08
CA VAL A 475 14.76 -18.23 6.46
C VAL A 475 14.89 -16.96 7.29
N ALA A 476 16.03 -16.28 7.23
CA ALA A 476 16.26 -15.02 7.93
C ALA A 476 15.28 -13.94 7.45
N THR A 477 15.14 -13.78 6.13
CA THR A 477 14.19 -12.85 5.51
C THR A 477 12.74 -13.17 5.91
N ALA A 478 12.36 -14.46 5.94
CA ALA A 478 11.02 -14.87 6.37
C ALA A 478 10.75 -14.54 7.85
N ARG A 479 11.75 -14.71 8.72
CA ARG A 479 11.66 -14.34 10.15
C ARG A 479 11.55 -12.84 10.36
N GLU A 480 12.37 -12.06 9.66
CA GLU A 480 12.30 -10.60 9.67
C GLU A 480 10.91 -10.13 9.20
N THR A 481 10.45 -10.67 8.06
CA THR A 481 9.11 -10.41 7.53
C THR A 481 8.04 -10.74 8.57
N ALA A 482 8.10 -11.91 9.22
CA ALA A 482 7.14 -12.29 10.25
C ALA A 482 7.16 -11.36 11.48
N SER A 483 8.34 -10.85 11.86
CA SER A 483 8.47 -9.87 12.94
C SER A 483 7.86 -8.52 12.56
N VAL A 484 8.16 -8.03 11.36
CA VAL A 484 7.64 -6.76 10.83
C VAL A 484 6.11 -6.80 10.70
N TYR A 485 5.54 -7.94 10.30
CA TYR A 485 4.09 -8.13 10.20
C TYR A 485 3.41 -8.55 11.51
N ARG A 486 4.12 -8.63 12.65
CA ARG A 486 3.52 -9.09 13.91
C ARG A 486 2.32 -8.24 14.32
N ASP A 487 2.49 -6.92 14.38
CA ASP A 487 1.40 -6.00 14.74
C ASP A 487 0.31 -5.97 13.67
N TYR A 488 0.65 -6.23 12.40
CA TYR A 488 -0.32 -6.38 11.31
C TYR A 488 -1.23 -7.58 11.60
N ARG A 489 -0.65 -8.73 11.94
CA ARG A 489 -1.38 -9.95 12.31
C ARG A 489 -2.29 -9.71 13.50
N VAL A 490 -1.78 -9.04 14.54
CA VAL A 490 -2.57 -8.70 15.72
C VAL A 490 -3.76 -7.83 15.33
N ALA A 491 -3.54 -6.75 14.56
CA ALA A 491 -4.61 -5.87 14.09
C ALA A 491 -5.70 -6.64 13.31
N LEU A 492 -5.31 -7.59 12.45
CA LEU A 492 -6.22 -8.39 11.66
C LEU A 492 -6.97 -9.46 12.44
N PHE A 493 -6.28 -10.20 13.32
CA PHE A 493 -6.76 -11.50 13.79
C PHE A 493 -6.93 -11.63 15.30
N GLN A 494 -6.30 -10.79 16.12
CA GLN A 494 -6.43 -10.89 17.58
C GLN A 494 -7.87 -10.55 18.00
N PRO A 495 -8.65 -11.47 18.58
CA PRO A 495 -9.99 -11.15 19.07
C PRO A 495 -9.96 -10.21 20.28
N GLY A 496 -11.05 -9.48 20.49
CA GLY A 496 -11.26 -8.59 21.64
C GLY A 496 -10.81 -7.14 21.42
N LEU A 497 -10.17 -6.81 20.29
CA LEU A 497 -9.83 -5.44 19.95
C LEU A 497 -11.01 -4.71 19.30
N SER A 498 -11.23 -3.44 19.67
CA SER A 498 -12.20 -2.60 18.97
C SER A 498 -11.78 -2.31 17.53
N PRO A 499 -12.71 -1.98 16.63
CA PRO A 499 -12.36 -1.53 15.28
C PRO A 499 -11.35 -0.37 15.29
N GLU A 500 -11.50 0.62 16.17
CA GLU A 500 -10.59 1.77 16.32
C GLU A 500 -9.18 1.34 16.75
N GLN A 501 -9.06 0.41 17.70
CA GLN A 501 -7.77 -0.13 18.12
C GLN A 501 -7.05 -0.87 17.00
N ARG A 502 -7.78 -1.68 16.22
CA ARG A 502 -7.23 -2.38 15.06
C ARG A 502 -6.69 -1.39 14.04
N ARG A 503 -7.45 -0.33 13.76
CA ARG A 503 -7.04 0.75 12.86
C ARG A 503 -5.78 1.45 13.38
N LEU A 504 -5.75 1.80 14.67
CA LEU A 504 -4.60 2.44 15.31
C LEU A 504 -3.31 1.60 15.22
N LEU A 505 -3.41 0.28 15.45
CA LEU A 505 -2.27 -0.64 15.31
C LEU A 505 -1.84 -0.75 13.85
N PHE A 506 -2.79 -0.96 12.95
CA PHE A 506 -2.51 -1.08 11.52
C PHE A 506 -1.85 0.18 10.95
N ASP A 507 -2.27 1.37 11.38
CA ASP A 507 -1.62 2.63 11.01
C ASP A 507 -0.16 2.64 11.46
N GLY A 508 0.11 2.21 12.70
CA GLY A 508 1.46 2.11 13.24
C GLY A 508 2.33 1.11 12.48
N VAL A 509 1.75 0.02 11.99
CA VAL A 509 2.44 -0.92 11.10
C VAL A 509 2.80 -0.23 9.79
N MET A 510 1.84 0.45 9.14
CA MET A 510 2.10 1.10 7.85
C MET A 510 3.22 2.13 7.93
N GLU A 511 3.34 2.85 9.05
CA GLU A 511 4.46 3.77 9.31
C GLU A 511 5.79 3.00 9.48
N GLN A 512 5.79 1.86 10.19
CA GLN A 512 6.98 1.03 10.40
C GLN A 512 7.45 0.28 9.16
N LEU A 513 6.57 0.01 8.19
CA LEU A 513 6.94 -0.66 6.95
C LEU A 513 7.83 0.20 6.05
N GLU A 514 7.97 1.51 6.34
CA GLU A 514 8.80 2.45 5.57
C GLU A 514 8.55 2.34 4.05
N LEU A 515 7.28 2.17 3.66
CA LEU A 515 6.91 1.96 2.26
C LEU A 515 7.37 3.15 1.41
N PRO A 516 7.96 2.91 0.21
CA PRO A 516 8.36 4.00 -0.68
C PRO A 516 7.19 4.94 -0.96
N LEU A 517 7.39 6.23 -0.69
CA LEU A 517 6.33 7.21 -0.90
C LEU A 517 6.05 7.36 -2.41
N PRO A 518 4.79 7.21 -2.86
CA PRO A 518 4.47 7.30 -4.29
C PRO A 518 4.76 8.68 -4.85
N ARG A 519 5.10 8.72 -6.14
CA ARG A 519 5.19 9.96 -6.91
C ARG A 519 3.83 10.67 -6.91
N GLY A 520 3.85 11.99 -6.73
CA GLY A 520 2.66 12.82 -6.89
C GLY A 520 2.16 12.86 -8.33
N GLU A 521 0.86 13.07 -8.48
CA GLU A 521 0.19 13.31 -9.77
C GLU A 521 -0.28 14.77 -9.84
N LEU A 522 -0.15 15.41 -11.00
CA LEU A 522 -0.69 16.76 -11.18
C LEU A 522 -2.22 16.69 -11.25
N GLN A 523 -2.92 17.67 -10.69
CA GLN A 523 -4.38 17.78 -10.75
C GLN A 523 -4.91 17.48 -12.16
N PRO A 524 -5.88 16.57 -12.34
CA PRO A 524 -6.50 16.33 -13.64
C PRO A 524 -7.15 17.62 -14.15
N VAL A 525 -6.99 17.88 -15.44
CA VAL A 525 -7.65 19.00 -16.14
C VAL A 525 -8.52 18.42 -17.24
N TYR A 526 -7.86 17.97 -18.29
CA TYR A 526 -8.46 17.28 -19.41
C TYR A 526 -8.45 15.78 -19.17
N ARG A 527 -9.38 15.11 -19.83
CA ARG A 527 -9.41 13.67 -19.91
C ARG A 527 -8.41 13.21 -20.98
N ALA A 528 -7.74 12.08 -20.77
CA ALA A 528 -6.89 11.52 -21.82
C ALA A 528 -7.76 11.21 -23.05
N PRO A 529 -7.31 11.54 -24.28
CA PRO A 529 -8.12 11.33 -25.48
C PRO A 529 -8.32 9.83 -25.80
N THR A 530 -7.45 8.97 -25.31
CA THR A 530 -7.50 7.51 -25.50
C THR A 530 -7.18 6.77 -24.19
N TRP A 531 -7.72 5.57 -24.04
CA TRP A 531 -7.36 4.59 -23.00
C TRP A 531 -7.33 3.20 -23.61
#